data_AF-M2ZRP4-F1
#
_entry.id   AF-M2ZRP4-F1
#
_cell.length_a   1.000
_cell.length_b   1.000
_cell.length_c   1.000
_cell.angle_alpha   90.00
_cell.angle_beta   90.00
_cell.angle_gamma   90.00
#
_symmetry.space_group_name_H-M   'P 1'
#
loop_
_entity.id
_entity.type
_entity.pdbx_description
1 polymer ?
#
loop_
_entity_poly.entity_id
_entity_poly.type
_entity_poly.pdbx_seq_one_letter_code
_entity_poly.pdbx_strand_id
1 'polypeptide(L)'
;MTLQTDLAAAVAKVTADSTLLHKVVHGPASGTECQVVTEGGPVKTVAKAIADIDTRLQSGLETLDQKVAAAAASATIAVQSADAVETSEAAIAANAQAARLSETHAAASASSASGNAAAANASAVAAQASRQASENAAAQAEQSRTASVAAKAVTTQAAIDAAASASAADASAIAANTSEVAAQASAEAAALSEQQAATSSALAVHAEASATASAAQARASETASAGSATAAAQAETDGAFWAGQAESFAVAAEAAATIVADATGLDLQTLIVSARRGSDYRTLGIELF
;
A
#
# COMPACT_ATOMS: atom_id res chain seq x y z
N MET A 1 30.18 -168.47 65.21
CA MET A 1 31.08 -167.87 64.20
C MET A 1 32.51 -168.19 64.62
N THR A 2 33.39 -168.50 63.68
CA THR A 2 34.81 -168.78 63.97
C THR A 2 35.65 -167.58 63.55
N LEU A 3 36.83 -167.39 64.17
CA LEU A 3 37.78 -166.32 63.80
C LEU A 3 38.12 -166.30 62.31
N GLN A 4 38.10 -167.46 61.64
CA GLN A 4 38.34 -167.56 60.21
C GLN A 4 37.17 -166.99 59.39
N THR A 5 35.92 -167.20 59.82
CA THR A 5 34.74 -166.61 59.17
C THR A 5 34.71 -165.10 59.33
N ASP A 6 35.05 -164.58 60.51
CA ASP A 6 35.05 -163.14 60.79
C ASP A 6 36.19 -162.43 60.04
N LEU A 7 37.37 -163.06 59.95
CA LEU A 7 38.49 -162.54 59.15
C LEU A 7 38.16 -162.50 57.66
N ALA A 8 37.53 -163.55 57.13
CA ALA A 8 37.12 -163.57 55.73
C ALA A 8 36.06 -162.50 55.41
N ALA A 9 35.10 -162.28 56.32
CA ALA A 9 34.10 -161.22 56.19
C ALA A 9 34.72 -159.81 56.25
N ALA A 10 35.68 -159.59 57.17
CA ALA A 10 36.40 -158.33 57.28
C ALA A 10 37.25 -158.04 56.04
N VAL A 11 37.98 -159.04 55.52
CA VAL A 11 38.77 -158.90 54.28
C VAL A 11 37.85 -158.60 53.10
N ALA A 12 36.73 -159.31 52.96
CA ALA A 12 35.77 -159.04 51.90
C ALA A 12 35.23 -157.60 51.96
N LYS A 13 34.93 -157.08 53.16
CA LYS A 13 34.50 -155.70 53.36
C LYS A 13 35.60 -154.69 53.00
N VAL A 14 36.82 -154.89 53.50
CA VAL A 14 37.96 -154.00 53.19
C VAL A 14 38.31 -154.02 51.70
N THR A 15 38.24 -155.17 51.04
CA THR A 15 38.47 -155.27 49.59
C THR A 15 37.37 -154.55 48.81
N ALA A 16 36.11 -154.67 49.22
CA ALA A 16 35.00 -153.94 48.62
C ALA A 16 35.17 -152.42 48.80
N ASP A 17 35.43 -151.96 50.02
CA ASP A 17 35.62 -150.54 50.35
C ASP A 17 36.86 -149.97 49.65
N SER A 18 37.97 -150.71 49.59
CA SER A 18 39.18 -150.29 48.87
C SER A 18 38.96 -150.19 47.37
N THR A 19 38.11 -151.06 46.80
CA THR A 19 37.73 -150.99 45.38
C THR A 19 36.86 -149.77 45.11
N LEU A 20 35.92 -149.45 46.01
CA LEU A 20 35.11 -148.23 45.93
C LEU A 20 35.99 -146.98 46.05
N LEU A 21 36.92 -146.94 47.01
CA LEU A 21 37.86 -145.82 47.16
C LEU A 21 38.74 -145.65 45.93
N HIS A 22 39.27 -146.74 45.36
CA HIS A 22 40.07 -146.68 44.14
C HIS A 22 39.26 -146.10 42.97
N LYS A 23 38.00 -146.52 42.81
CA LYS A 23 37.09 -145.94 41.81
C LYS A 23 36.81 -144.46 42.04
N VAL A 24 36.63 -144.02 43.28
CA VAL A 24 36.41 -142.60 43.60
C VAL A 24 37.67 -141.76 43.29
N VAL A 25 38.86 -142.25 43.63
CA VAL A 25 40.12 -141.51 43.46
C VAL A 25 40.61 -141.52 42.01
N HIS A 26 40.53 -142.66 41.32
CA HIS A 26 41.12 -142.86 39.98
C HIS A 26 40.08 -143.05 38.86
N GLY A 27 38.79 -142.96 39.17
CA GLY A 27 37.75 -143.05 38.15
C GLY A 27 37.75 -141.84 37.18
N PRO A 28 37.09 -141.98 36.02
CA PRO A 28 37.15 -140.99 34.95
C PRO A 28 36.40 -139.69 35.28
N ALA A 29 36.71 -138.62 34.54
CA ALA A 29 36.07 -137.30 34.67
C ALA A 29 34.69 -137.20 33.96
N SER A 30 34.35 -138.16 33.11
CA SER A 30 33.12 -138.17 32.32
C SER A 30 32.60 -139.60 32.09
N GLY A 31 31.38 -139.73 31.54
CA GLY A 31 30.73 -141.02 31.33
C GLY A 31 30.02 -141.56 32.57
N THR A 32 29.53 -142.80 32.49
CA THR A 32 28.73 -143.43 33.57
C THR A 32 29.55 -143.80 34.80
N GLU A 33 30.86 -143.99 34.66
CA GLU A 33 31.77 -144.36 35.76
C GLU A 33 32.32 -143.15 36.54
N CYS A 34 31.92 -141.92 36.18
CA CYS A 34 32.31 -140.71 36.90
C CYS A 34 31.55 -140.51 38.24
N GLN A 35 30.61 -141.42 38.54
CA GLN A 35 29.90 -141.52 39.80
C GLN A 35 30.02 -142.95 40.32
N VAL A 36 30.47 -143.08 41.56
CA VAL A 36 30.61 -144.36 42.26
C VAL A 36 29.45 -144.49 43.24
N VAL A 37 28.63 -145.52 43.07
CA VAL A 37 27.54 -145.82 44.01
C VAL A 37 28.13 -146.41 45.28
N THR A 38 27.95 -145.71 46.39
CA THR A 38 28.30 -146.16 47.73
C THR A 38 27.03 -146.48 48.52
N GLU A 39 27.17 -147.08 49.72
CA GLU A 39 26.02 -147.31 50.62
C GLU A 39 25.28 -146.01 50.99
N GLY A 40 26.00 -144.87 51.00
CA GLY A 40 25.44 -143.54 51.24
C GLY A 40 24.91 -142.82 49.99
N GLY A 41 24.89 -143.50 48.83
CA GLY A 41 24.48 -142.92 47.54
C GLY A 41 25.65 -142.64 46.58
N PRO A 42 25.38 -142.00 45.44
CA PRO A 42 26.40 -141.74 44.41
C PRO A 42 27.37 -140.63 44.84
N VAL A 43 28.67 -140.93 44.78
CA VAL A 43 29.76 -139.98 45.02
C VAL A 43 30.50 -139.73 43.73
N LYS A 44 30.84 -138.47 43.43
CA LYS A 44 31.64 -138.11 42.25
C LYS A 44 33.06 -138.64 42.41
N THR A 45 33.67 -139.05 41.30
CA THR A 45 35.13 -139.25 41.27
C THR A 45 35.84 -137.91 41.47
N VAL A 46 37.08 -137.94 41.96
CA VAL A 46 37.91 -136.73 42.12
C VAL A 46 38.06 -136.00 40.78
N ALA A 47 38.30 -136.75 39.70
CA ALA A 47 38.42 -136.20 38.36
C ALA A 47 37.13 -135.50 37.89
N LYS A 48 35.95 -136.05 38.22
CA LYS A 48 34.66 -135.43 37.91
C LYS A 48 34.44 -134.13 38.70
N ALA A 49 34.80 -134.12 39.98
CA ALA A 49 34.67 -132.92 40.81
C ALA A 49 35.56 -131.77 40.31
N ILE A 50 36.80 -132.06 39.91
CA ILE A 50 37.72 -131.08 39.31
C ILE A 50 37.15 -130.57 37.98
N ALA A 51 36.72 -131.46 37.09
CA ALA A 51 36.14 -131.08 35.81
C ALA A 51 34.89 -130.18 35.95
N ASP A 52 34.04 -130.44 36.94
CA ASP A 52 32.88 -129.60 37.24
C ASP A 52 33.30 -128.21 37.77
N ILE A 53 34.35 -128.14 38.60
CA ILE A 53 34.90 -126.87 39.10
C ILE A 53 35.50 -126.07 37.95
N ASP A 54 36.30 -126.69 37.09
CA ASP A 54 36.92 -126.04 35.92
C ASP A 54 35.85 -125.48 34.98
N THR A 55 34.80 -126.26 34.71
CA THR A 55 33.66 -125.81 33.89
C THR A 55 33.01 -124.57 34.50
N ARG A 56 32.78 -124.57 35.83
CA ARG A 56 32.17 -123.42 36.53
C ARG A 56 33.09 -122.20 36.52
N LEU A 57 34.40 -122.38 36.67
CA LEU A 57 35.37 -121.29 36.59
C LEU A 57 35.42 -120.69 35.19
N GLN A 58 35.44 -121.52 34.14
CA GLN A 58 35.40 -121.05 32.76
C GLN A 58 34.14 -120.26 32.47
N SER A 59 32.95 -120.77 32.82
CA SER A 59 31.70 -120.02 32.66
C SER A 59 31.67 -118.73 33.50
N GLY A 60 32.27 -118.74 34.69
CA GLY A 60 32.41 -117.57 35.54
C GLY A 60 33.30 -116.49 34.93
N LEU A 61 34.42 -116.88 34.32
CA LEU A 61 35.34 -115.99 33.61
C LEU A 61 34.70 -115.41 32.36
N GLU A 62 34.02 -116.22 31.54
CA GLU A 62 33.27 -115.73 30.36
C GLU A 62 32.20 -114.71 30.77
N THR A 63 31.48 -114.97 31.87
CA THR A 63 30.49 -114.02 32.41
C THR A 63 31.15 -112.73 32.89
N LEU A 64 32.34 -112.82 33.52
CA LEU A 64 33.08 -111.66 33.98
C LEU A 64 33.57 -110.82 32.79
N ASP A 65 34.11 -111.44 31.75
CA ASP A 65 34.55 -110.77 30.52
C ASP A 65 33.40 -110.01 29.86
N GLN A 66 32.21 -110.63 29.78
CA GLN A 66 31.00 -109.97 29.28
C GLN A 66 30.62 -108.75 30.12
N LYS A 67 30.69 -108.84 31.46
CA LYS A 67 30.40 -107.71 32.36
C LYS A 67 31.42 -106.59 32.23
N VAL A 68 32.71 -106.91 32.08
CA VAL A 68 33.77 -105.92 31.86
C VAL A 68 33.57 -105.21 30.54
N ALA A 69 33.26 -105.95 29.46
CA ALA A 69 32.94 -105.36 28.16
C ALA A 69 31.71 -104.44 28.23
N ALA A 70 30.64 -104.86 28.91
CA ALA A 70 29.44 -104.05 29.09
C ALA A 70 29.69 -102.78 29.93
N ALA A 71 30.53 -102.88 30.97
CA ALA A 71 30.92 -101.73 31.78
C ALA A 71 31.78 -100.73 30.99
N ALA A 72 32.73 -101.22 30.18
CA ALA A 72 33.52 -100.38 29.30
C ALA A 72 32.65 -99.65 28.27
N ALA A 73 31.71 -100.36 27.63
CA ALA A 73 30.76 -99.75 26.70
C ALA A 73 29.89 -98.68 27.41
N SER A 74 29.41 -98.96 28.62
CA SER A 74 28.61 -98.01 29.41
C SER A 74 29.41 -96.76 29.78
N ALA A 75 30.70 -96.90 30.13
CA ALA A 75 31.59 -95.77 30.41
C ALA A 75 31.81 -94.90 29.16
N THR A 76 32.01 -95.51 27.99
CA THR A 76 32.12 -94.77 26.72
C THR A 76 30.83 -94.00 26.40
N ILE A 77 29.66 -94.63 26.59
CA ILE A 77 28.36 -93.96 26.38
C ILE A 77 28.18 -92.79 27.35
N ALA A 78 28.60 -92.92 28.61
CA ALA A 78 28.51 -91.85 29.59
C ALA A 78 29.38 -90.64 29.21
N VAL A 79 30.61 -90.88 28.73
CA VAL A 79 31.48 -89.81 28.23
C VAL A 79 30.88 -89.13 27.00
N GLN A 80 30.43 -89.91 26.00
CA GLN A 80 29.78 -89.35 24.81
C GLN A 80 28.53 -88.53 25.15
N SER A 81 27.77 -88.95 26.16
CA SER A 81 26.60 -88.22 26.63
C SER A 81 26.98 -86.90 27.31
N ALA A 82 28.08 -86.89 28.09
CA ALA A 82 28.59 -85.66 28.70
C ALA A 82 29.06 -84.65 27.62
N ASP A 83 29.81 -85.12 26.62
CA ASP A 83 30.27 -84.28 25.49
C ASP A 83 29.08 -83.71 24.69
N ALA A 84 28.01 -84.49 24.51
CA ALA A 84 26.80 -84.05 23.85
C ALA A 84 26.05 -82.97 24.65
N VAL A 85 26.02 -83.08 25.99
CA VAL A 85 25.45 -82.07 26.88
C VAL A 85 26.26 -80.78 26.79
N GLU A 86 27.59 -80.84 26.87
CA GLU A 86 28.47 -79.66 26.76
C GLU A 86 28.27 -78.94 25.42
N THR A 87 28.20 -79.71 24.32
CA THR A 87 27.93 -79.16 22.98
C THR A 87 26.55 -78.49 22.91
N SER A 88 25.54 -79.11 23.54
CA SER A 88 24.18 -78.54 23.61
C SER A 88 24.13 -77.26 24.42
N GLU A 89 24.83 -77.18 25.56
CA GLU A 89 24.91 -75.97 26.37
C GLU A 89 25.59 -74.82 25.61
N ALA A 90 26.68 -75.11 24.90
CA ALA A 90 27.35 -74.14 24.03
C ALA A 90 26.41 -73.62 22.93
N ALA A 91 25.63 -74.50 22.30
CA ALA A 91 24.64 -74.11 21.29
C ALA A 91 23.51 -73.24 21.86
N ILE A 92 23.01 -73.55 23.06
CA ILE A 92 22.01 -72.74 23.75
C ILE A 92 22.56 -71.35 24.07
N ALA A 93 23.79 -71.26 24.58
CA ALA A 93 24.44 -69.99 24.89
C ALA A 93 24.65 -69.13 23.62
N ALA A 94 25.09 -69.73 22.52
CA ALA A 94 25.25 -69.06 21.24
C ALA A 94 23.91 -68.53 20.70
N ASN A 95 22.84 -69.34 20.80
CA ASN A 95 21.51 -68.92 20.37
C ASN A 95 20.96 -67.77 21.24
N ALA A 96 21.16 -67.83 22.55
CA ALA A 96 20.80 -66.73 23.46
C ALA A 96 21.57 -65.43 23.18
N GLN A 97 22.83 -65.53 22.75
CA GLN A 97 23.61 -64.37 22.31
C GLN A 97 23.08 -63.83 20.98
N ALA A 98 22.76 -64.68 20.01
CA ALA A 98 22.19 -64.27 18.72
C ALA A 98 20.84 -63.55 18.91
N ALA A 99 19.98 -64.05 19.80
CA ALA A 99 18.71 -63.40 20.15
C ALA A 99 18.93 -61.99 20.72
N ARG A 100 19.84 -61.82 21.69
CA ARG A 100 20.17 -60.49 22.27
C ARG A 100 20.72 -59.51 21.23
N LEU A 101 21.57 -60.00 20.32
CA LEU A 101 22.07 -59.18 19.22
C LEU A 101 20.94 -58.76 18.27
N SER A 102 20.02 -59.67 17.96
CA SER A 102 18.85 -59.37 17.12
C SER A 102 17.94 -58.30 17.75
N GLU A 103 17.64 -58.40 19.05
CA GLU A 103 16.88 -57.39 19.80
C GLU A 103 17.58 -56.03 19.78
N THR A 104 18.91 -56.00 19.94
CA THR A 104 19.70 -54.77 19.87
C THR A 104 19.63 -54.12 18.47
N HIS A 105 19.74 -54.91 17.41
CA HIS A 105 19.61 -54.42 16.03
C HIS A 105 18.19 -53.91 15.73
N ALA A 106 17.16 -54.58 16.26
CA ALA A 106 15.78 -54.13 16.13
C ALA A 106 15.55 -52.78 16.84
N ALA A 107 16.05 -52.63 18.07
CA ALA A 107 15.98 -51.38 18.83
C ALA A 107 16.75 -50.23 18.14
N ALA A 108 17.94 -50.50 17.60
CA ALA A 108 18.69 -49.55 16.82
C ALA A 108 17.93 -49.12 15.55
N SER A 109 17.35 -50.08 14.83
CA SER A 109 16.57 -49.83 13.62
C SER A 109 15.32 -48.98 13.90
N ALA A 110 14.61 -49.26 15.00
CA ALA A 110 13.47 -48.46 15.46
C ALA A 110 13.88 -47.02 15.82
N SER A 111 15.04 -46.86 16.47
CA SER A 111 15.59 -45.55 16.82
C SER A 111 15.95 -44.74 15.57
N SER A 112 16.59 -45.37 14.57
CA SER A 112 16.89 -44.74 13.28
C SER A 112 15.63 -44.35 12.52
N ALA A 113 14.59 -45.19 12.51
CA ALA A 113 13.31 -44.88 11.88
C ALA A 113 12.62 -43.66 12.54
N SER A 114 12.62 -43.60 13.88
CA SER A 114 12.11 -42.46 14.63
C SER A 114 12.88 -41.16 14.33
N GLY A 115 14.22 -41.23 14.29
CA GLY A 115 15.07 -40.11 13.92
C GLY A 115 14.80 -39.59 12.49
N ASN A 116 14.65 -40.51 11.53
CA ASN A 116 14.31 -40.17 10.15
C ASN A 116 12.92 -39.50 10.05
N ALA A 117 11.93 -39.98 10.81
CA ALA A 117 10.61 -39.37 10.86
C ALA A 117 10.65 -37.94 11.43
N ALA A 118 11.43 -37.72 12.51
CA ALA A 118 11.63 -36.39 13.09
C ALA A 118 12.32 -35.43 12.09
N ALA A 119 13.35 -35.90 11.39
CA ALA A 119 14.04 -35.12 10.36
C ALA A 119 13.13 -34.76 9.18
N ALA A 120 12.30 -35.70 8.73
CA ALA A 120 11.29 -35.46 7.68
C ALA A 120 10.26 -34.42 8.12
N ASN A 121 9.77 -34.50 9.37
CA ASN A 121 8.84 -33.52 9.92
C ASN A 121 9.47 -32.13 10.03
N ALA A 122 10.72 -32.03 10.48
CA ALA A 122 11.45 -30.76 10.52
C ALA A 122 11.62 -30.14 9.12
N SER A 123 11.92 -30.97 8.11
CA SER A 123 12.00 -30.54 6.71
C SER A 123 10.66 -30.03 6.18
N ALA A 124 9.55 -30.70 6.51
CA ALA A 124 8.21 -30.26 6.12
C ALA A 124 7.83 -28.91 6.75
N VAL A 125 8.15 -28.69 8.03
CA VAL A 125 7.94 -27.41 8.72
C VAL A 125 8.79 -26.31 8.09
N ALA A 126 10.07 -26.57 7.77
CA ALA A 126 10.93 -25.61 7.08
C ALA A 126 10.38 -25.22 5.70
N ALA A 127 9.86 -26.19 4.94
CA ALA A 127 9.22 -25.93 3.64
C ALA A 127 7.93 -25.12 3.78
N GLN A 128 7.13 -25.33 4.83
CA GLN A 128 5.95 -24.50 5.13
C GLN A 128 6.34 -23.06 5.47
N ALA A 129 7.35 -22.87 6.33
CA ALA A 129 7.86 -21.55 6.69
C ALA A 129 8.39 -20.79 5.47
N SER A 130 9.11 -21.48 4.58
CA SER A 130 9.59 -20.90 3.32
C SER A 130 8.45 -20.45 2.41
N ARG A 131 7.38 -21.25 2.27
CA ARG A 131 6.19 -20.86 1.50
C ARG A 131 5.51 -19.62 2.09
N GLN A 132 5.30 -19.58 3.40
CA GLN A 132 4.70 -18.43 4.07
C GLN A 132 5.54 -17.16 3.89
N ALA A 133 6.87 -17.27 3.94
CA ALA A 133 7.76 -16.13 3.70
C ALA A 133 7.63 -15.60 2.26
N SER A 134 7.52 -16.48 1.27
CA SER A 134 7.28 -16.10 -0.12
C SER A 134 5.91 -15.43 -0.34
N GLU A 135 4.85 -15.96 0.29
CA GLU A 135 3.51 -15.35 0.24
C GLU A 135 3.50 -13.96 0.88
N ASN A 136 4.15 -13.79 2.03
CA ASN A 136 4.27 -12.49 2.69
C ASN A 136 5.06 -11.49 1.83
N ALA A 137 6.14 -11.92 1.17
CA ALA A 137 6.90 -11.07 0.25
C ALA A 137 6.07 -10.64 -0.96
N ALA A 138 5.26 -11.55 -1.53
CA ALA A 138 4.34 -11.23 -2.61
C ALA A 138 3.27 -10.21 -2.18
N ALA A 139 2.69 -10.37 -0.99
CA ALA A 139 1.73 -9.43 -0.44
C ALA A 139 2.32 -8.03 -0.23
N GLN A 140 3.55 -7.93 0.30
CA GLN A 140 4.25 -6.64 0.45
C GLN A 140 4.56 -5.98 -0.89
N ALA A 141 4.93 -6.77 -1.90
CA ALA A 141 5.15 -6.25 -3.25
C ALA A 141 3.86 -5.66 -3.85
N GLU A 142 2.72 -6.33 -3.65
CA GLU A 142 1.42 -5.85 -4.16
C GLU A 142 0.93 -4.60 -3.40
N GLN A 143 1.16 -4.54 -2.09
CA GLN A 143 0.91 -3.34 -1.30
C GLN A 143 1.75 -2.15 -1.80
N SER A 144 3.03 -2.39 -2.11
CA SER A 144 3.93 -1.37 -2.65
C SER A 144 3.49 -0.87 -4.03
N ARG A 145 3.01 -1.77 -4.91
CA ARG A 145 2.41 -1.39 -6.20
C ARG A 145 1.17 -0.51 -6.01
N THR A 146 0.28 -0.92 -5.11
CA THR A 146 -0.94 -0.15 -4.81
C THR A 146 -0.61 1.24 -4.27
N ALA A 147 0.37 1.35 -3.36
CA ALA A 147 0.85 2.63 -2.85
C ALA A 147 1.45 3.52 -3.96
N SER A 148 2.22 2.93 -4.89
CA SER A 148 2.77 3.65 -6.04
C SER A 148 1.68 4.18 -6.98
N VAL A 149 0.64 3.37 -7.26
CA VAL A 149 -0.51 3.80 -8.08
C VAL A 149 -1.27 4.92 -7.38
N ALA A 150 -1.51 4.81 -6.07
CA ALA A 150 -2.15 5.87 -5.29
C ALA A 150 -1.34 7.17 -5.31
N ALA A 151 -0.02 7.10 -5.12
CA ALA A 151 0.86 8.26 -5.21
C ALA A 151 0.82 8.93 -6.60
N LYS A 152 0.77 8.13 -7.68
CA LYS A 152 0.60 8.63 -9.04
C LYS A 152 -0.76 9.30 -9.27
N ALA A 153 -1.82 8.77 -8.67
CA ALA A 153 -3.14 9.40 -8.72
C ALA A 153 -3.16 10.75 -7.99
N VAL A 154 -2.56 10.83 -6.79
CA VAL A 154 -2.44 12.08 -6.03
C VAL A 154 -1.64 13.13 -6.80
N THR A 155 -0.51 12.78 -7.41
CA THR A 155 0.26 13.74 -8.22
C THR A 155 -0.50 14.19 -9.46
N THR A 156 -1.26 13.30 -10.10
CA THR A 156 -2.14 13.66 -11.22
C THR A 156 -3.24 14.63 -10.78
N GLN A 157 -3.88 14.37 -9.63
CA GLN A 157 -4.91 15.26 -9.09
C GLN A 157 -4.35 16.64 -8.75
N ALA A 158 -3.18 16.70 -8.10
CA ALA A 158 -2.52 17.97 -7.79
C ALA A 158 -2.21 18.80 -9.06
N ALA A 159 -1.84 18.15 -10.18
CA ALA A 159 -1.64 18.84 -11.45
C ALA A 159 -2.95 19.39 -12.04
N ILE A 160 -4.06 18.66 -11.90
CA ILE A 160 -5.40 19.12 -12.31
C ILE A 160 -5.82 20.33 -11.46
N ASP A 161 -5.66 20.26 -10.14
CA ASP A 161 -6.03 21.34 -9.22
C ASP A 161 -5.20 22.61 -9.48
N ALA A 162 -3.91 22.45 -9.81
CA ALA A 162 -3.05 23.56 -10.21
C ALA A 162 -3.50 24.21 -11.54
N ALA A 163 -3.88 23.41 -12.54
CA ALA A 163 -4.40 23.90 -13.81
C ALA A 163 -5.76 24.62 -13.65
N ALA A 164 -6.63 24.10 -12.77
CA ALA A 164 -7.89 24.76 -12.42
C ALA A 164 -7.66 26.10 -11.71
N SER A 165 -6.69 26.15 -10.79
CA SER A 165 -6.30 27.38 -10.09
C SER A 165 -5.72 28.43 -11.05
N ALA A 166 -4.88 28.03 -12.00
CA ALA A 166 -4.38 28.92 -13.05
C ALA A 166 -5.52 29.49 -13.90
N SER A 167 -6.46 28.62 -14.33
CA SER A 167 -7.64 29.05 -15.11
C SER A 167 -8.53 30.04 -14.33
N ALA A 168 -8.68 29.85 -13.02
CA ALA A 168 -9.43 30.78 -12.15
C ALA A 168 -8.72 32.13 -11.98
N ALA A 169 -7.38 32.13 -11.91
CA ALA A 169 -6.58 33.35 -11.89
C ALA A 169 -6.71 34.14 -13.20
N ASP A 170 -6.63 33.46 -14.35
CA ASP A 170 -6.83 34.08 -15.67
C ASP A 170 -8.23 34.70 -15.80
N ALA A 171 -9.28 33.99 -15.37
CA ALA A 171 -10.64 34.51 -15.36
C ALA A 171 -10.77 35.76 -14.47
N SER A 172 -10.10 35.77 -13.32
CA SER A 172 -10.08 36.93 -12.41
C SER A 172 -9.33 38.12 -13.03
N ALA A 173 -8.23 37.88 -13.74
CA ALA A 173 -7.51 38.92 -14.46
C ALA A 173 -8.36 39.54 -15.58
N ILE A 174 -9.10 38.72 -16.34
CA ILE A 174 -10.04 39.20 -17.35
C ILE A 174 -11.15 40.05 -16.72
N ALA A 175 -11.72 39.61 -15.60
CA ALA A 175 -12.76 40.35 -14.89
C ALA A 175 -12.24 41.70 -14.34
N ALA A 176 -11.02 41.73 -13.82
CA ALA A 176 -10.35 42.95 -13.36
C ALA A 176 -10.12 43.93 -14.53
N ASN A 177 -9.57 43.45 -15.65
CA ASN A 177 -9.34 44.27 -16.84
C ASN A 177 -10.66 44.81 -17.41
N THR A 178 -11.71 43.98 -17.45
CA THR A 178 -13.05 44.42 -17.86
C THR A 178 -13.60 45.52 -16.95
N SER A 179 -13.39 45.39 -15.64
CA SER A 179 -13.79 46.41 -14.67
C SER A 179 -13.00 47.71 -14.83
N GLU A 180 -11.70 47.62 -15.12
CA GLU A 180 -10.85 48.77 -15.41
C GLU A 180 -11.31 49.50 -16.68
N VAL A 181 -11.58 48.77 -17.76
CA VAL A 181 -12.14 49.34 -19.00
C VAL A 181 -13.50 49.99 -18.75
N ALA A 182 -14.38 49.37 -17.95
CA ALA A 182 -15.66 49.96 -17.58
C ALA A 182 -15.51 51.24 -16.74
N ALA A 183 -14.54 51.28 -15.83
CA ALA A 183 -14.21 52.46 -15.04
C ALA A 183 -13.64 53.59 -15.92
N GLN A 184 -12.74 53.27 -16.86
CA GLN A 184 -12.21 54.22 -17.84
C GLN A 184 -13.33 54.80 -18.71
N ALA A 185 -14.20 53.94 -19.28
CA ALA A 185 -15.36 54.39 -20.05
C ALA A 185 -16.30 55.29 -19.24
N SER A 186 -16.49 54.99 -17.95
CA SER A 186 -17.29 55.83 -17.04
C SER A 186 -16.62 57.18 -16.75
N ALA A 187 -15.29 57.21 -16.60
CA ALA A 187 -14.53 58.45 -16.42
C ALA A 187 -14.54 59.31 -17.69
N GLU A 188 -14.40 58.72 -18.87
CA GLU A 188 -14.54 59.40 -20.16
C GLU A 188 -15.96 59.97 -20.34
N ALA A 189 -17.01 59.21 -19.99
CA ALA A 189 -18.38 59.69 -20.02
C ALA A 189 -18.60 60.87 -19.05
N ALA A 190 -18.01 60.83 -17.86
CA ALA A 190 -18.05 61.94 -16.90
C ALA A 190 -17.32 63.18 -17.45
N ALA A 191 -16.13 63.02 -18.04
CA ALA A 191 -15.38 64.12 -18.66
C ALA A 191 -16.14 64.75 -19.84
N LEU A 192 -16.78 63.93 -20.69
CA LEU A 192 -17.66 64.40 -21.75
C LEU A 192 -18.86 65.17 -21.18
N SER A 193 -19.45 64.70 -20.07
CA SER A 193 -20.54 65.39 -19.38
C SER A 193 -20.08 66.73 -18.79
N GLU A 194 -18.90 66.81 -18.19
CA GLU A 194 -18.30 68.07 -17.71
C GLU A 194 -18.05 69.04 -18.87
N GLN A 195 -17.49 68.55 -19.99
CA GLN A 195 -17.28 69.37 -21.19
C GLN A 195 -18.60 69.90 -21.76
N GLN A 196 -19.65 69.07 -21.80
CA GLN A 196 -20.99 69.49 -22.22
C GLN A 196 -21.58 70.54 -21.28
N ALA A 197 -21.42 70.38 -19.95
CA ALA A 197 -21.86 71.36 -18.96
C ALA A 197 -21.09 72.70 -19.06
N ALA A 198 -19.78 72.65 -19.30
CA ALA A 198 -18.97 73.84 -19.56
C ALA A 198 -19.41 74.54 -20.85
N THR A 199 -19.70 73.77 -21.91
CA THR A 199 -20.19 74.30 -23.18
C THR A 199 -21.57 74.94 -23.02
N SER A 200 -22.50 74.32 -22.28
CA SER A 200 -23.83 74.88 -22.02
C SER A 200 -23.75 76.15 -21.16
N SER A 201 -22.86 76.18 -20.17
CA SER A 201 -22.56 77.38 -19.38
C SER A 201 -22.01 78.51 -20.26
N ALA A 202 -21.04 78.22 -21.14
CA ALA A 202 -20.49 79.20 -22.08
C ALA A 202 -21.55 79.74 -23.05
N LEU A 203 -22.46 78.88 -23.54
CA LEU A 203 -23.60 79.29 -24.35
C LEU A 203 -24.56 80.19 -23.56
N ALA A 204 -24.80 79.90 -22.28
CA ALA A 204 -25.63 80.75 -21.42
C ALA A 204 -24.99 82.14 -21.20
N VAL A 205 -23.69 82.21 -20.94
CA VAL A 205 -22.94 83.47 -20.84
C VAL A 205 -23.00 84.25 -22.16
N HIS A 206 -22.85 83.57 -23.31
CA HIS A 206 -22.96 84.22 -24.62
C HIS A 206 -24.38 84.74 -24.87
N ALA A 207 -25.41 84.01 -24.45
CA ALA A 207 -26.81 84.46 -24.53
C ALA A 207 -27.06 85.68 -23.64
N GLU A 208 -26.52 85.69 -22.42
CA GLU A 208 -26.62 86.83 -21.49
C GLU A 208 -25.87 88.07 -22.01
N ALA A 209 -24.67 87.88 -22.59
CA ALA A 209 -23.93 88.95 -23.27
C ALA A 209 -24.70 89.50 -24.47
N SER A 210 -25.34 88.62 -25.27
CA SER A 210 -26.18 89.01 -26.41
C SER A 210 -27.44 89.79 -25.97
N ALA A 211 -28.06 89.38 -24.86
CA ALA A 211 -29.19 90.09 -24.25
C ALA A 211 -28.76 91.47 -23.72
N THR A 212 -27.59 91.56 -23.09
CA THR A 212 -27.02 92.83 -22.59
C THR A 212 -26.68 93.77 -23.74
N ALA A 213 -26.09 93.27 -24.84
CA ALA A 213 -25.82 94.04 -26.05
C ALA A 213 -27.12 94.55 -26.69
N SER A 214 -28.17 93.72 -26.74
CA SER A 214 -29.50 94.10 -27.22
C SER A 214 -30.14 95.19 -26.34
N ALA A 215 -30.00 95.10 -25.01
CA ALA A 215 -30.47 96.12 -24.08
C ALA A 215 -29.68 97.44 -24.21
N ALA A 216 -28.37 97.37 -24.42
CA ALA A 216 -27.55 98.55 -24.70
C ALA A 216 -27.95 99.22 -26.03
N GLN A 217 -28.24 98.43 -27.06
CA GLN A 217 -28.71 98.93 -28.34
C GLN A 217 -30.11 99.58 -28.23
N ALA A 218 -31.00 99.00 -27.44
CA ALA A 218 -32.29 99.61 -27.11
C ALA A 218 -32.13 100.97 -26.40
N ARG A 219 -31.21 101.08 -25.42
CA ARG A 219 -30.91 102.36 -24.74
C ARG A 219 -30.27 103.39 -25.67
N ALA A 220 -29.41 102.95 -26.59
CA ALA A 220 -28.85 103.84 -27.62
C ALA A 220 -29.95 104.39 -28.53
N SER A 221 -30.93 103.55 -28.91
CA SER A 221 -32.13 103.98 -29.64
C SER A 221 -33.02 104.93 -28.84
N GLU A 222 -33.24 104.67 -27.54
CA GLU A 222 -33.94 105.61 -26.64
C GLU A 222 -33.23 106.96 -26.54
N THR A 223 -31.90 106.95 -26.38
CA THR A 223 -31.10 108.18 -26.29
C THR A 223 -31.13 108.96 -27.60
N ALA A 224 -31.07 108.28 -28.74
CA ALA A 224 -31.24 108.90 -30.05
C ALA A 224 -32.64 109.51 -30.23
N SER A 225 -33.69 108.79 -29.79
CA SER A 225 -35.06 109.30 -29.77
C SER A 225 -35.21 110.56 -28.90
N ALA A 226 -34.62 110.56 -27.70
CA ALA A 226 -34.63 111.73 -26.81
C ALA A 226 -33.83 112.90 -27.41
N GLY A 227 -32.69 112.63 -28.05
CA GLY A 227 -31.91 113.62 -28.79
C GLY A 227 -32.71 114.26 -29.92
N SER A 228 -33.45 113.46 -30.71
CA SER A 228 -34.35 113.96 -31.75
C SER A 228 -35.51 114.79 -31.18
N ALA A 229 -36.10 114.39 -30.05
CA ALA A 229 -37.14 115.18 -29.38
C ALA A 229 -36.63 116.53 -28.87
N THR A 230 -35.40 116.57 -28.35
CA THR A 230 -34.77 117.80 -27.86
C THR A 230 -34.44 118.75 -29.03
N ALA A 231 -33.93 118.22 -30.15
CA ALA A 231 -33.69 118.99 -31.36
C ALA A 231 -34.99 119.58 -31.96
N ALA A 232 -36.10 118.85 -31.89
CA ALA A 232 -37.41 119.34 -32.31
C ALA A 232 -37.90 120.51 -31.43
N ALA A 233 -37.75 120.41 -30.10
CA ALA A 233 -38.12 121.49 -29.18
C ALA A 233 -37.26 122.76 -29.35
N GLN A 234 -35.96 122.58 -29.65
CA GLN A 234 -35.06 123.69 -29.94
C GLN A 234 -35.47 124.43 -31.22
N ALA A 235 -35.86 123.68 -32.26
CA ALA A 235 -36.34 124.24 -33.52
C ALA A 235 -37.66 125.05 -33.36
N GLU A 236 -38.57 124.62 -32.49
CA GLU A 236 -39.78 125.38 -32.15
C GLU A 236 -39.45 126.70 -31.43
N THR A 237 -38.44 126.67 -30.56
CA THR A 237 -38.01 127.85 -29.79
C THR A 237 -37.34 128.90 -30.69
N ASP A 238 -36.48 128.46 -31.60
CA ASP A 238 -35.82 129.34 -32.57
C ASP A 238 -36.82 129.92 -33.57
N GLY A 239 -37.84 129.15 -33.98
CA GLY A 239 -38.93 129.62 -34.83
C GLY A 239 -39.73 130.77 -34.19
N ALA A 240 -40.00 130.70 -32.88
CA ALA A 240 -40.71 131.76 -32.16
C ALA A 240 -39.88 133.05 -32.01
N PHE A 241 -38.56 132.94 -31.84
CA PHE A 241 -37.66 134.09 -31.72
C PHE A 241 -37.58 134.91 -33.02
N TRP A 242 -37.41 134.24 -34.17
CA TRP A 242 -37.32 134.92 -35.47
C TRP A 242 -38.65 135.56 -35.90
N ALA A 243 -39.79 134.96 -35.53
CA ALA A 243 -41.11 135.54 -35.82
C ALA A 243 -41.33 136.88 -35.09
N GLY A 244 -40.95 136.98 -33.80
CA GLY A 244 -41.08 138.22 -33.04
C GLY A 244 -40.13 139.34 -33.50
N GLN A 245 -38.97 138.99 -34.04
CA GLN A 245 -38.01 139.99 -34.53
C GLN A 245 -38.49 140.66 -35.83
N ALA A 246 -39.19 139.92 -36.70
CA ALA A 246 -39.73 140.42 -37.96
C ALA A 246 -40.85 141.46 -37.76
N GLU A 247 -41.71 141.30 -36.75
CA GLU A 247 -42.77 142.26 -36.42
C GLU A 247 -42.22 143.61 -35.93
N SER A 248 -41.10 143.62 -35.18
CA SER A 248 -40.50 144.87 -34.70
C SER A 248 -39.90 145.73 -35.83
N PHE A 249 -39.37 145.09 -36.87
CA PHE A 249 -38.81 145.80 -38.03
C PHE A 249 -39.88 146.40 -38.95
N ALA A 250 -41.07 145.79 -39.02
CA ALA A 250 -42.19 146.33 -39.79
C ALA A 250 -42.73 147.63 -39.16
N VAL A 251 -42.89 147.65 -37.82
CA VAL A 251 -43.39 148.84 -37.09
C VAL A 251 -42.39 150.00 -37.14
N ALA A 252 -41.09 149.72 -37.09
CA ALA A 252 -40.05 150.75 -37.21
C ALA A 252 -39.99 151.39 -38.62
N ALA A 253 -40.28 150.60 -39.67
CA ALA A 253 -40.31 151.10 -41.05
C ALA A 253 -41.54 151.99 -41.31
N GLU A 254 -42.68 151.67 -40.72
CA GLU A 254 -43.92 152.45 -40.88
C GLU A 254 -43.82 153.82 -40.19
N ALA A 255 -43.22 153.88 -38.98
CA ALA A 255 -43.00 155.14 -38.27
C ALA A 255 -42.01 156.09 -38.98
N ALA A 256 -40.98 155.55 -39.64
CA ALA A 256 -40.01 156.36 -40.40
C ALA A 256 -40.62 156.98 -41.67
N ALA A 257 -41.55 156.27 -42.32
CA ALA A 257 -42.22 156.76 -43.51
C ALA A 257 -43.20 157.92 -43.23
N THR A 258 -43.85 157.92 -42.07
CA THR A 258 -44.79 159.00 -41.68
C THR A 258 -44.06 160.32 -41.38
N ILE A 259 -42.86 160.27 -40.81
CA ILE A 259 -42.07 161.48 -40.47
C ILE A 259 -41.57 162.19 -41.74
N VAL A 260 -41.22 161.45 -42.80
CA VAL A 260 -40.71 162.05 -44.05
C VAL A 260 -41.84 162.68 -44.89
N ALA A 261 -43.06 162.13 -44.81
CA ALA A 261 -44.23 162.66 -45.52
C ALA A 261 -44.69 164.02 -44.96
N ASP A 262 -44.66 164.21 -43.63
CA ASP A 262 -45.13 165.44 -42.98
C ASP A 262 -44.18 166.63 -43.18
N ALA A 263 -42.89 166.38 -43.41
CA ALA A 263 -41.89 167.42 -43.66
C ALA A 263 -41.89 167.98 -45.10
N THR A 264 -42.56 167.31 -46.06
CA THR A 264 -42.38 167.61 -47.49
C THR A 264 -43.67 167.83 -48.28
N GLY A 265 -44.85 167.59 -47.71
CA GLY A 265 -46.14 167.86 -48.37
C GLY A 265 -46.34 167.06 -49.67
N LEU A 266 -45.68 165.90 -49.79
CA LEU A 266 -45.66 165.03 -50.97
C LEU A 266 -46.34 163.69 -50.65
N ASP A 267 -47.21 163.23 -51.55
CA ASP A 267 -48.08 162.06 -51.39
C ASP A 267 -47.32 160.71 -51.41
N LEU A 268 -47.78 159.79 -50.54
CA LEU A 268 -47.22 158.50 -50.10
C LEU A 268 -46.97 157.51 -51.24
N GLN A 269 -47.72 157.64 -52.33
CA GLN A 269 -47.61 156.75 -53.50
C GLN A 269 -46.31 156.95 -54.30
N THR A 270 -45.65 158.11 -54.18
CA THR A 270 -44.43 158.40 -54.96
C THR A 270 -43.17 157.84 -54.28
N LEU A 271 -43.19 157.60 -52.96
CA LEU A 271 -42.03 157.09 -52.19
C LEU A 271 -41.88 155.55 -52.29
N ILE A 272 -43.00 154.83 -52.44
CA ILE A 272 -42.99 153.36 -52.53
C ILE A 272 -42.37 152.87 -53.85
N VAL A 273 -42.39 153.69 -54.90
CA VAL A 273 -41.86 153.33 -56.23
C VAL A 273 -40.32 153.35 -56.29
N SER A 274 -39.64 154.13 -55.44
CA SER A 274 -38.16 154.16 -55.37
C SER A 274 -37.56 153.08 -54.45
N ALA A 275 -38.27 152.64 -53.41
CA ALA A 275 -37.81 151.55 -52.53
C ALA A 275 -37.85 150.16 -53.21
N ARG A 276 -38.75 149.96 -54.18
CA ARG A 276 -38.92 148.67 -54.85
C ARG A 276 -37.79 148.30 -55.83
N ARG A 277 -36.90 149.24 -56.19
CA ARG A 277 -35.75 148.98 -57.09
C ARG A 277 -34.47 148.51 -56.38
N GLY A 278 -34.41 148.50 -55.04
CA GLY A 278 -33.21 148.13 -54.28
C GLY A 278 -33.15 146.69 -53.75
N SER A 279 -34.23 145.90 -53.85
CA SER A 279 -34.35 144.61 -53.15
C SER A 279 -34.05 143.37 -54.01
N ASP A 280 -33.60 143.54 -55.25
CA ASP A 280 -33.28 142.44 -56.18
C ASP A 280 -31.89 141.79 -55.97
N TYR A 281 -31.16 142.09 -54.88
CA TYR A 281 -29.78 141.61 -54.69
C TYR A 281 -29.48 140.82 -53.40
N ARG A 282 -30.46 140.53 -52.52
CA ARG A 282 -30.16 139.88 -51.21
C ARG A 282 -30.78 138.52 -50.91
N THR A 283 -31.72 138.01 -51.71
CA THR A 283 -32.35 136.70 -51.45
C THR A 283 -31.67 135.51 -52.15
N LEU A 284 -30.47 135.71 -52.70
CA LEU A 284 -29.57 134.68 -53.25
C LEU A 284 -28.27 134.52 -52.42
N GLY A 285 -28.30 134.86 -51.13
CA GLY A 285 -27.14 135.02 -50.24
C GLY A 285 -26.12 133.87 -50.24
N ILE A 286 -24.99 134.13 -50.87
CA ILE A 286 -23.64 133.70 -50.48
C ILE A 286 -22.98 134.95 -49.91
N GLU A 287 -22.28 134.87 -48.78
CA GLU A 287 -20.98 135.56 -48.62
C GLU A 287 -20.03 134.71 -47.77
N LEU A 288 -18.75 134.80 -48.11
CA LEU A 288 -17.63 133.95 -47.69
C LEU A 288 -17.25 134.12 -46.20
N PHE A 289 -17.49 133.08 -45.40
CA PHE A 289 -16.51 132.15 -44.80
C PHE A 289 -17.21 130.86 -44.36
#